data_AF-A0A3B4U9R6-F1
#
_entry.id   AF-A0A3B4U9R6-F1
#
_cell.length_a   1.000
_cell.length_b   1.000
_cell.length_c   1.000
_cell.angle_alpha   90.00
_cell.angle_beta   90.00
_cell.angle_gamma   90.00
#
_symmetry.space_group_name_H-M   'P 1'
#
loop_
_entity.id
_entity.type
_entity.pdbx_description
1 polymer ?
#
loop_
_entity_poly.entity_id
_entity_poly.type
_entity_poly.pdbx_seq_one_letter_code
_entity_poly.pdbx_strand_id
1 'polypeptide(L)' 'PTGRTGSNTTREKSKNAARTRREKENSEFYELAKLLPLPSAITSQLDKASIIRLTTSYLKMRILILTKCVFVNRE' A
#
# COMPACT_ATOMS: atom_id res chain seq x y z
N PRO A 1 43.69 -9.14 24.82
CA PRO A 1 43.03 -7.88 24.40
C PRO A 1 43.03 -7.72 22.87
N THR A 2 41.97 -8.15 22.19
CA THR A 2 41.62 -7.67 20.83
C THR A 2 40.15 -8.04 20.57
N GLY A 3 39.25 -7.13 20.94
CA GLY A 3 37.82 -7.24 20.69
C GLY A 3 37.51 -7.13 19.20
N ARG A 4 36.72 -8.08 18.70
CA ARG A 4 36.20 -8.12 17.33
C ARG A 4 34.98 -7.20 17.21
N THR A 5 35.19 -5.88 17.33
CA THR A 5 34.12 -4.85 17.34
C THR A 5 33.90 -4.24 15.95
N GLY A 6 33.73 -5.08 14.92
CA GLY A 6 33.68 -4.62 13.51
C GLY A 6 32.46 -5.07 12.69
N SER A 7 31.48 -5.79 13.25
CA SER A 7 30.39 -6.37 12.44
C SER A 7 28.96 -6.11 12.94
N ASN A 8 28.77 -5.58 14.16
CA ASN A 8 27.42 -5.27 14.65
C ASN A 8 26.85 -3.99 14.03
N THR A 9 27.66 -2.96 13.78
CA THR A 9 27.16 -1.68 13.27
C THR A 9 26.63 -1.77 11.85
N THR A 10 27.25 -2.55 10.97
CA THR A 10 26.76 -2.77 9.59
C THR A 10 25.50 -3.63 9.57
N ARG A 11 25.42 -4.65 10.44
CA ARG A 11 24.22 -5.51 10.56
C ARG A 11 23.03 -4.76 11.14
N GLU A 12 23.24 -3.91 12.14
CA GLU A 12 22.21 -3.03 12.70
C GLU A 12 21.77 -1.95 11.69
N LYS A 13 22.69 -1.36 10.91
CA LYS A 13 22.33 -0.46 9.80
C LYS A 13 21.45 -1.16 8.75
N SER A 14 21.78 -2.40 8.35
CA SER A 14 20.96 -3.17 7.41
C SER A 14 19.59 -3.54 7.98
N LYS A 15 19.51 -3.89 9.27
CA LYS A 15 18.23 -4.12 9.97
C LYS A 15 17.37 -2.86 9.98
N ASN A 16 17.94 -1.70 10.31
CA ASN A 16 17.22 -0.43 10.30
C ASN A 16 16.77 -0.08 8.88
N ALA A 17 17.61 -0.27 7.86
CA ALA A 17 17.23 -0.05 6.47
C ALA A 17 16.06 -0.96 6.02
N ALA A 18 16.06 -2.23 6.40
CA ALA A 18 14.96 -3.15 6.11
C ALA A 18 13.66 -2.74 6.85
N ARG A 19 13.78 -2.26 8.09
CA ARG A 19 12.66 -1.74 8.87
C ARG A 19 12.06 -0.50 8.23
N THR A 20 12.88 0.50 7.90
CA THR A 20 12.44 1.73 7.23
C THR A 20 11.74 1.43 5.91
N ARG A 21 12.22 0.44 5.13
CA ARG A 21 11.54 0.01 3.90
C ARG A 21 10.15 -0.56 4.19
N ARG A 22 10.00 -1.42 5.20
CA ARG A 22 8.70 -1.98 5.61
C ARG A 22 7.74 -0.92 6.15
N GLU A 23 8.24 0.02 6.94
CA GLU A 23 7.43 1.12 7.49
C GLU A 23 6.95 2.06 6.38
N LYS A 24 7.84 2.41 5.42
CA LYS A 24 7.48 3.21 4.26
C LYS A 24 6.40 2.52 3.42
N GLU A 25 6.60 1.24 3.10
CA GLU A 25 5.60 0.44 2.36
C GLU A 25 4.26 0.41 3.10
N ASN A 26 4.27 0.21 4.43
CA ASN A 26 3.05 0.19 5.23
C ASN A 26 2.32 1.55 5.21
N SER A 27 3.08 2.65 5.27
CA SER A 27 2.53 3.99 5.15
C SER A 27 1.89 4.21 3.78
N GLU A 28 2.54 3.80 2.69
CA GLU A 28 2.00 3.92 1.33
C GLU A 28 0.71 3.11 1.17
N PHE A 29 0.61 1.90 1.74
CA PHE A 29 -0.62 1.11 1.75
C PHE A 29 -1.76 1.81 2.51
N TYR A 30 -1.47 2.43 3.65
CA TYR A 30 -2.49 3.19 4.39
C TYR A 30 -2.95 4.42 3.63
N GLU A 31 -2.03 5.16 3.00
CA GLU A 31 -2.41 6.30 2.16
C GLU A 31 -3.26 5.84 0.97
N LEU A 32 -2.92 4.72 0.33
CA LEU A 32 -3.75 4.12 -0.71
C LEU A 32 -5.15 3.79 -0.19
N ALA A 33 -5.26 3.19 1.00
CA ALA A 33 -6.54 2.85 1.60
C ALA A 33 -7.42 4.09 1.87
N LYS A 34 -6.82 5.24 2.24
CA LYS A 34 -7.53 6.51 2.44
C LYS A 34 -8.07 7.13 1.15
N LEU A 35 -7.46 6.82 0.01
CA LEU A 35 -7.93 7.30 -1.30
C LEU A 35 -9.15 6.55 -1.82
N LEU A 36 -9.46 5.37 -1.26
CA LEU A 36 -10.68 4.66 -1.60
C LEU A 36 -11.89 5.41 -1.06
N PRO A 37 -13.04 5.40 -1.76
CA PRO A 37 -14.28 6.01 -1.29
C PRO A 37 -14.94 5.15 -0.21
N LEU A 38 -14.22 4.88 0.89
CA LEU A 38 -14.64 4.08 2.02
C LEU A 38 -14.41 4.89 3.31
N PRO A 39 -15.26 4.73 4.34
CA PRO A 39 -15.06 5.36 5.64
C PRO A 39 -13.72 4.96 6.26
N SER A 40 -13.00 5.92 6.87
CA SER A 40 -11.71 5.66 7.52
C SER A 40 -11.77 4.56 8.58
N ALA A 41 -12.92 4.41 9.26
CA ALA A 41 -13.14 3.37 10.27
C ALA A 41 -12.98 1.94 9.70
N ILE A 42 -13.28 1.76 8.42
CA ILE A 42 -13.19 0.48 7.71
C ILE A 42 -11.80 0.33 7.10
N THR A 43 -11.27 1.39 6.48
CA THR A 43 -9.96 1.34 5.80
C THR A 43 -8.79 1.12 6.76
N SER A 44 -8.90 1.56 8.01
CA SER A 44 -7.90 1.30 9.06
C SER A 44 -7.81 -0.18 9.49
N GLN A 45 -8.87 -0.96 9.28
CA GLN A 45 -8.94 -2.38 9.66
C GLN A 45 -8.57 -3.33 8.51
N LEU A 46 -8.38 -2.80 7.30
CA LEU A 46 -8.09 -3.63 6.13
C LEU A 46 -6.67 -4.17 6.16
N ASP A 47 -6.54 -5.46 5.85
CA ASP A 47 -5.25 -6.08 5.55
C ASP A 47 -4.71 -5.61 4.19
N LYS A 48 -3.38 -5.70 4.01
CA LYS A 48 -2.68 -5.23 2.80
C LYS A 48 -3.23 -5.86 1.51
N ALA A 49 -3.61 -7.13 1.55
CA ALA A 49 -4.13 -7.83 0.36
C ALA A 49 -5.53 -7.31 0.00
N SER A 50 -6.39 -7.11 0.99
CA SER A 50 -7.71 -6.52 0.82
C SER A 50 -7.63 -5.09 0.26
N ILE A 51 -6.69 -4.26 0.73
CA ILE A 51 -6.46 -2.91 0.18
C ILE A 51 -6.17 -2.99 -1.32
N ILE A 52 -5.24 -3.86 -1.75
CA ILE A 52 -4.90 -4.04 -3.17
C ILE A 52 -6.09 -4.55 -3.98
N ARG A 53 -6.82 -5.55 -3.48
CA ARG A 53 -7.99 -6.13 -4.16
C ARG A 53 -9.11 -5.11 -4.35
N LEU A 54 -9.40 -4.32 -3.33
CA LEU A 54 -10.41 -3.26 -3.38
C LEU A 54 -9.98 -2.13 -4.31
N THR A 55 -8.73 -1.67 -4.22
CA THR A 55 -8.17 -0.65 -5.12
C THR A 55 -8.29 -1.09 -6.58
N THR A 56 -7.86 -2.33 -6.87
CA THR A 56 -7.91 -2.88 -8.23
C THR A 56 -9.34 -2.98 -8.74
N SER A 57 -10.25 -3.49 -7.90
CA SER A 57 -11.67 -3.60 -8.25
C SER A 57 -12.30 -2.23 -8.49
N TYR A 58 -11.95 -1.21 -7.68
CA TYR A 58 -12.43 0.16 -7.83
C TYR A 58 -12.00 0.79 -9.15
N LEU A 59 -10.71 0.67 -9.52
CA LEU A 59 -10.21 1.17 -10.79
C LEU A 59 -10.89 0.48 -11.99
N LYS A 60 -11.08 -0.85 -11.92
CA LYS A 60 -11.82 -1.60 -12.95
C LYS A 60 -13.27 -1.17 -13.07
N MET A 61 -13.97 -0.98 -11.94
CA MET A 61 -15.34 -0.47 -11.94
C MET A 61 -15.43 0.92 -12.57
N ARG A 62 -14.50 1.83 -12.23
CA ARG A 62 -14.46 3.16 -12.85
C ARG A 62 -14.30 3.09 -14.36
N ILE A 63 -13.39 2.24 -14.86
CA ILE A 63 -13.22 2.06 -16.31
C ILE A 63 -14.50 1.51 -16.92
N LEU A 64 -15.11 0.47 -16.34
CA LEU A 64 -16.34 -0.13 -16.86
C LEU A 64 -17.50 0.87 -16.89
N ILE A 65 -17.71 1.64 -15.82
CA ILE A 65 -18.78 2.63 -15.73
C ILE A 65 -18.53 3.75 -16.76
N LEU A 66 -17.30 4.26 -16.87
CA LEU A 66 -16.98 5.33 -17.81
C LEU A 66 -17.07 4.87 -19.27
N THR A 67 -16.57 3.67 -19.60
CA THR A 67 -16.60 3.15 -20.98
C THR A 67 -17.99 2.68 -21.41
N LYS A 68 -18.76 2.03 -20.52
CA LYS A 68 -20.13 1.59 -20.83
C LYS A 68 -21.14 2.73 -20.81
N CYS A 69 -21.02 3.70 -19.91
CA CYS A 69 -21.96 4.83 -19.85
C CYS A 69 -21.80 5.78 -21.05
N VAL A 70 -20.57 5.97 -21.56
CA VAL A 70 -20.33 6.69 -22.83
C VAL A 70 -20.94 5.97 -24.02
N PHE A 71 -20.95 4.63 -24.03
CA PHE A 71 -21.59 3.86 -25.10
C PHE A 71 -23.12 3.93 -25.03
N VAL A 72 -23.71 3.86 -23.84
CA VAL A 72 -25.17 3.96 -23.64
C VAL A 72 -25.72 5.37 -23.91
N ASN A 73 -24.92 6.42 -23.80
CA ASN A 73 -25.33 7.79 -24.16
C ASN A 73 -25.12 8.13 -25.64
N ARG A 74 -24.73 7.16 -26.49
CA ARG A 74 -24.51 7.37 -27.93
C ARG A 74 -25.41 6.47 -28.81
N GLU A 75 -26.57 6.09 -28.29
CA GLU A 75 -27.66 5.43 -29.04
C GLU A 75 -28.98 6.04 -28.60
#